data_AF-A0A7S0S7K4-F1
#
_entry.id   AF-A0A7S0S7K4-F1
#
_cell.length_a   1.000
_cell.length_b   1.000
_cell.length_c   1.000
_cell.angle_alpha   90.00
_cell.angle_beta   90.00
_cell.angle_gamma   90.00
#
_symmetry.space_group_name_H-M   'P 1'
#
loop_
_entity.id
_entity.type
_entity.pdbx_description
1 polymer ?
#
loop_
_entity_poly.entity_id
_entity_poly.type
_entity_poly.pdbx_seq_one_letter_code
_entity_poly.pdbx_strand_id
1 'polypeptide(L)'
;VRVALVGQSAGAATATSTPGRFARVAIAGFRIPTLEDDGAVQVLLRDPLLVVASEGDGVISLLPKATGSFGPSPGIKATVDALPVAVARFSTARQLFDEIVAVSEIEAQEIGATSQRRAEELRTAFIAYEQTASAQSPADPLPCHISFLSSRTNDAMVDVLSPLLPVARALSVPVLDFDVYARTRDSDAVAADLVPAVVAWLSRVM
;
A
#
# COMPACT_ATOMS: atom_id res chain seq x y z
N VAL A 1 -21.64 -14.00 -0.65
CA VAL A 1 -21.11 -12.86 0.13
C VAL A 1 -19.78 -12.49 -0.50
N ARG A 2 -19.59 -11.23 -0.91
CA ARG A 2 -18.30 -10.72 -1.40
C ARG A 2 -17.50 -10.26 -0.18
N VAL A 3 -16.35 -10.85 0.07
CA VAL A 3 -15.50 -10.55 1.24
C VAL A 3 -14.13 -10.08 0.75
N ALA A 4 -13.61 -9.04 1.38
CA ALA A 4 -12.26 -8.53 1.15
C ALA A 4 -11.42 -8.66 2.42
N LEU A 5 -10.12 -8.91 2.24
CA LEU A 5 -9.13 -8.86 3.32
C LEU A 5 -8.25 -7.61 3.11
N VAL A 6 -8.32 -6.69 4.06
CA VAL A 6 -7.51 -5.46 4.07
C VAL A 6 -6.55 -5.56 5.24
N GLY A 7 -5.25 -5.48 4.95
CA GLY A 7 -4.20 -5.58 5.95
C GLY A 7 -3.18 -4.47 5.82
N GLN A 8 -2.67 -4.00 6.96
CA GLN A 8 -1.57 -3.05 7.06
C GLN A 8 -0.36 -3.73 7.70
N SER A 9 0.87 -3.42 7.25
CA SER A 9 2.11 -3.95 7.82
C SER A 9 2.12 -5.48 7.94
N ALA A 10 2.35 -6.04 9.12
CA ALA A 10 2.24 -7.48 9.37
C ALA A 10 0.85 -8.05 9.03
N GLY A 11 -0.22 -7.27 9.25
CA GLY A 11 -1.57 -7.64 8.85
C GLY A 11 -1.73 -7.76 7.33
N ALA A 12 -0.94 -7.04 6.53
CA ALA A 12 -0.92 -7.20 5.09
C ALA A 12 -0.37 -8.58 4.68
N ALA A 13 0.68 -9.07 5.35
CA ALA A 13 1.19 -10.42 5.14
C ALA A 13 0.16 -11.49 5.55
N THR A 14 -0.60 -11.26 6.63
CA THR A 14 -1.73 -12.12 7.00
C THR A 14 -2.80 -12.10 5.92
N ALA A 15 -3.18 -10.91 5.43
CA ALA A 15 -4.19 -10.77 4.39
C ALA A 15 -3.79 -11.45 3.08
N THR A 16 -2.51 -11.43 2.68
CA THR A 16 -2.04 -12.08 1.43
C THR A 16 -1.77 -13.58 1.58
N SER A 17 -1.49 -14.07 2.80
CA SER A 17 -1.29 -15.50 3.07
C SER A 17 -2.55 -16.26 3.46
N THR A 18 -3.63 -15.57 3.84
CA THR A 18 -4.88 -16.21 4.28
C THR A 18 -5.51 -17.04 3.15
N PRO A 19 -5.71 -18.36 3.31
CA PRO A 19 -6.33 -19.20 2.29
C PRO A 19 -7.79 -18.83 2.05
N GLY A 20 -8.23 -18.88 0.79
CA GLY A 20 -9.62 -18.62 0.39
C GLY A 20 -9.69 -17.68 -0.81
N ARG A 21 -10.92 -17.38 -1.25
CA ARG A 21 -11.18 -16.44 -2.35
C ARG A 21 -11.61 -15.09 -1.80
N PHE A 22 -10.73 -14.09 -1.89
CA PHE A 22 -10.97 -12.75 -1.36
C PHE A 22 -10.36 -11.70 -2.26
N ALA A 23 -11.00 -10.55 -2.43
CA ALA A 23 -10.24 -9.37 -2.87
C ALA A 23 -9.28 -8.97 -1.74
N ARG A 24 -8.03 -8.63 -2.08
CA ARG A 24 -6.97 -8.39 -1.08
C ARG A 24 -6.38 -7.01 -1.24
N VAL A 25 -6.21 -6.30 -0.13
CA VAL A 25 -5.53 -5.01 -0.07
C VAL A 25 -4.40 -5.10 0.95
N ALA A 26 -3.19 -4.81 0.49
CA ALA A 26 -1.96 -4.89 1.27
C ALA A 26 -1.33 -3.49 1.35
N ILE A 27 -1.35 -2.88 2.55
CA ILE A 27 -0.92 -1.49 2.77
C ILE A 27 0.34 -1.46 3.64
N ALA A 28 1.36 -0.70 3.25
CA ALA A 28 2.61 -0.55 4.01
C ALA A 28 3.22 -1.91 4.43
N GLY A 29 3.07 -2.91 3.56
CA GLY A 29 3.38 -4.30 3.86
C GLY A 29 3.01 -5.17 2.67
N PHE A 30 3.98 -5.86 2.09
CA PHE A 30 3.71 -6.88 1.08
C PHE A 30 4.90 -7.82 1.00
N ARG A 31 4.61 -9.11 1.10
CA ARG A 31 5.59 -10.18 0.86
C ARG A 31 4.88 -11.26 0.07
N ILE A 32 5.50 -11.71 -1.01
CA ILE A 32 5.04 -12.90 -1.73
C ILE A 32 5.18 -14.08 -0.75
N PRO A 33 4.14 -14.92 -0.57
CA PRO A 33 4.31 -16.26 0.00
C PRO A 33 5.52 -16.91 -0.66
N THR A 34 6.42 -17.52 0.11
CA THR A 34 7.72 -18.00 -0.36
C THR A 34 7.62 -18.64 -1.75
N LEU A 35 8.41 -18.13 -2.71
CA LEU A 35 8.48 -18.58 -4.11
C LEU A 35 8.81 -20.08 -4.27
N GLU A 36 9.15 -20.76 -3.17
CA GLU A 36 9.33 -22.21 -3.11
C GLU A 36 8.00 -22.98 -3.18
N ASP A 37 6.86 -22.30 -3.00
CA ASP A 37 5.52 -22.84 -3.21
C ASP A 37 4.83 -22.09 -4.36
N ASP A 38 5.14 -22.49 -5.60
CA ASP A 38 4.51 -21.98 -6.83
C ASP A 38 2.97 -22.01 -6.75
N GLY A 39 2.40 -22.94 -5.98
CA GLY A 39 0.96 -23.02 -5.73
C GLY A 39 0.42 -21.80 -4.99
N ALA A 40 1.15 -21.30 -3.99
CA ALA A 40 0.70 -20.18 -3.15
C ALA A 40 0.63 -18.85 -3.92
N VAL A 41 1.60 -18.58 -4.80
CA VAL A 41 1.60 -17.37 -5.65
C VAL A 41 0.44 -17.43 -6.64
N GLN A 42 0.22 -18.57 -7.27
CA GLN A 42 -0.91 -18.75 -8.18
C GLN A 42 -2.26 -18.61 -7.47
N VAL A 43 -2.36 -19.07 -6.21
CA VAL A 43 -3.57 -18.87 -5.39
C VAL A 43 -3.79 -17.40 -5.09
N LEU A 44 -2.75 -16.66 -4.70
CA LEU A 44 -2.83 -15.22 -4.44
C LEU A 44 -3.31 -14.45 -5.69
N LEU A 45 -2.76 -14.75 -6.86
CA LEU A 45 -2.99 -13.99 -8.09
C LEU A 45 -4.27 -14.39 -8.85
N ARG A 46 -4.94 -15.47 -8.45
CA ARG A 46 -6.31 -15.76 -8.92
C ARG A 46 -7.30 -14.71 -8.43
N ASP A 47 -7.04 -14.15 -7.28
CA ASP A 47 -7.87 -13.14 -6.64
C ASP A 47 -7.40 -11.72 -6.97
N PRO A 48 -8.29 -10.71 -6.92
CA PRO A 48 -7.87 -9.31 -7.04
C PRO A 48 -6.91 -8.91 -5.93
N LEU A 49 -5.85 -8.17 -6.29
CA LEU A 49 -4.82 -7.71 -5.37
C LEU A 49 -4.50 -6.24 -5.58
N LEU A 50 -4.62 -5.44 -4.54
CA LEU A 50 -4.14 -4.07 -4.48
C LEU A 50 -2.99 -3.98 -3.47
N VAL A 51 -1.83 -3.51 -3.93
CA VAL A 51 -0.68 -3.22 -3.05
C VAL A 51 -0.52 -1.71 -2.94
N VAL A 52 -0.23 -1.22 -1.74
CA VAL A 52 0.00 0.20 -1.45
C VAL A 52 1.27 0.33 -0.63
N ALA A 53 2.22 1.13 -1.10
CA ALA A 53 3.48 1.36 -0.41
C ALA A 53 4.00 2.78 -0.65
N SER A 54 4.88 3.25 0.23
CA SER A 54 5.49 4.57 0.12
C SER A 54 7.01 4.50 0.33
N GLU A 55 7.75 5.34 -0.40
CA GLU A 55 9.16 5.60 -0.15
C GLU A 55 9.38 6.29 1.21
N GLY A 56 8.37 7.00 1.73
CA GLY A 56 8.38 7.59 3.06
C GLY A 56 8.32 6.58 4.21
N ASP A 57 8.04 5.30 3.93
CA ASP A 57 7.99 4.23 4.93
C ASP A 57 9.41 3.81 5.36
N GLY A 58 9.79 4.21 6.57
CA GLY A 58 11.06 3.87 7.20
C GLY A 58 11.13 2.42 7.70
N VAL A 59 9.97 1.80 7.94
CA VAL A 59 9.78 0.48 8.56
C VAL A 59 9.78 -0.63 7.51
N ILE A 60 8.87 -0.54 6.54
CA ILE A 60 8.72 -1.48 5.42
C ILE A 60 8.99 -0.74 4.11
N SER A 61 10.23 -0.81 3.66
CA SER A 61 10.71 -0.02 2.53
C SER A 61 10.03 -0.36 1.21
N LEU A 62 9.67 0.68 0.45
CA LEU A 62 9.33 0.55 -0.97
C LEU A 62 10.53 0.10 -1.80
N LEU A 63 11.69 0.72 -1.57
CA LEU A 63 12.94 0.50 -2.29
C LEU A 63 13.90 -0.44 -1.53
N PRO A 64 14.90 -1.03 -2.21
CA PRO A 64 15.89 -1.88 -1.56
C PRO A 64 16.62 -1.15 -0.43
N LYS A 65 16.75 -1.79 0.73
CA LYS A 65 17.61 -1.35 1.83
C LYS A 65 18.59 -2.45 2.20
N ALA A 66 19.88 -2.13 2.19
CA ALA A 66 20.94 -3.06 2.60
C ALA A 66 20.95 -3.31 4.11
N THR A 67 20.43 -2.35 4.90
CA THR A 67 20.33 -2.41 6.36
C THR A 67 19.00 -1.81 6.82
N GLY A 68 18.52 -2.20 8.00
CA GLY A 68 17.28 -1.69 8.58
C GLY A 68 16.88 -2.46 9.83
N SER A 69 15.83 -2.00 10.52
CA SER A 69 15.34 -2.61 11.78
C SER A 69 14.95 -4.09 11.64
N PHE A 70 14.69 -4.55 10.41
CA PHE A 70 14.33 -5.94 10.08
C PHE A 70 15.35 -6.62 9.16
N GLY A 71 16.56 -6.06 9.04
CA GLY A 71 17.60 -6.56 8.15
C GLY A 71 17.48 -6.08 6.69
N PRO A 72 18.25 -6.69 5.77
CA PRO A 72 18.19 -6.37 4.35
C PRO A 72 16.80 -6.65 3.76
N SER A 73 16.31 -5.73 2.95
CA SER A 73 15.02 -5.88 2.24
C SER A 73 15.20 -5.54 0.77
N PRO A 74 14.67 -6.35 -0.16
CA PRO A 74 14.64 -6.01 -1.59
C PRO A 74 13.64 -4.89 -1.91
N GLY A 75 12.75 -4.54 -0.96
CA GLY A 75 11.70 -3.53 -1.14
C GLY A 75 10.42 -4.10 -1.73
N ILE A 76 9.28 -3.47 -1.39
CA ILE A 76 7.96 -3.85 -1.92
C ILE A 76 7.93 -3.73 -3.45
N LYS A 77 8.57 -2.69 -4.02
CA LYS A 77 8.56 -2.47 -5.47
C LYS A 77 9.16 -3.67 -6.22
N ALA A 78 10.34 -4.13 -5.81
CA ALA A 78 10.97 -5.31 -6.42
C ALA A 78 10.13 -6.58 -6.22
N THR A 79 9.44 -6.69 -5.08
CA THR A 79 8.53 -7.79 -4.78
C THR A 79 7.32 -7.80 -5.72
N VAL A 80 6.71 -6.64 -5.98
CA VAL A 80 5.62 -6.51 -6.96
C VAL A 80 6.13 -6.75 -8.38
N ASP A 81 7.31 -6.24 -8.73
CA ASP A 81 7.92 -6.40 -10.05
C ASP A 81 8.24 -7.88 -10.37
N ALA A 82 8.38 -8.73 -9.35
CA ALA A 82 8.61 -10.17 -9.50
C ALA A 82 7.33 -11.01 -9.72
N LEU A 83 6.13 -10.41 -9.66
CA LEU A 83 4.88 -11.14 -9.85
C LEU A 83 4.73 -11.61 -11.31
N PRO A 84 4.29 -12.86 -11.57
CA PRO A 84 4.11 -13.40 -12.92
C PRO A 84 2.83 -12.91 -13.61
N VAL A 85 2.39 -11.68 -13.36
CA VAL A 85 1.20 -11.05 -13.95
C VAL A 85 1.45 -9.58 -14.27
N ALA A 86 0.68 -9.01 -15.18
CA ALA A 86 0.66 -7.57 -15.37
C ALA A 86 0.09 -6.88 -14.12
N VAL A 87 0.74 -5.82 -13.67
CA VAL A 87 0.31 -5.00 -12.53
C VAL A 87 0.13 -3.56 -13.01
N ALA A 88 -1.09 -3.04 -12.89
CA ALA A 88 -1.35 -1.63 -13.14
C ALA A 88 -0.65 -0.78 -12.06
N ARG A 89 0.11 0.23 -12.47
CA ARG A 89 0.93 1.05 -11.55
C ARG A 89 0.44 2.48 -11.50
N PHE A 90 0.36 3.01 -10.29
CA PHE A 90 -0.10 4.36 -10.00
C PHE A 90 0.86 5.03 -9.02
N SER A 91 1.17 6.30 -9.24
CA SER A 91 2.03 7.06 -8.33
C SER A 91 1.24 7.73 -7.19
N THR A 92 -0.10 7.76 -7.30
CA THR A 92 -1.01 8.28 -6.27
C THR A 92 -2.31 7.46 -6.24
N ALA A 93 -3.02 7.46 -5.10
CA ALA A 93 -4.32 6.79 -5.04
C ALA A 93 -5.36 7.51 -5.91
N ARG A 94 -5.26 8.84 -6.04
CA ARG A 94 -6.05 9.62 -6.99
C ARG A 94 -5.98 9.11 -8.43
N GLN A 95 -4.80 8.76 -8.92
CA GLN A 95 -4.66 8.22 -10.29
C GLN A 95 -5.41 6.89 -10.46
N LEU A 96 -5.35 5.99 -9.47
CA LEU A 96 -6.13 4.75 -9.50
C LEU A 96 -7.63 5.06 -9.54
N PHE A 97 -8.10 5.98 -8.70
CA PHE A 97 -9.51 6.38 -8.66
C PHE A 97 -9.98 6.93 -10.00
N ASP A 98 -9.22 7.86 -10.59
CA ASP A 98 -9.57 8.48 -11.87
C ASP A 98 -9.58 7.44 -13.02
N GLU A 99 -8.64 6.49 -13.01
CA GLU A 99 -8.64 5.38 -13.98
C GLU A 99 -9.89 4.49 -13.83
N ILE A 100 -10.30 4.17 -12.60
CA ILE A 100 -11.53 3.38 -12.35
C ILE A 100 -12.77 4.10 -12.87
N VAL A 101 -12.87 5.42 -12.64
CA VAL A 101 -13.97 6.23 -13.15
C VAL A 101 -13.97 6.23 -14.68
N ALA A 102 -12.82 6.49 -15.31
CA ALA A 102 -12.69 6.50 -16.77
C ALA A 102 -13.09 5.16 -17.41
N VAL A 103 -12.66 4.03 -16.82
CA VAL A 103 -13.06 2.70 -17.32
C VAL A 103 -14.56 2.48 -17.17
N SER A 104 -15.16 2.92 -16.06
CA SER A 104 -16.61 2.78 -15.83
C SER A 104 -17.43 3.62 -16.81
N GLU A 105 -16.96 4.81 -17.20
CA GLU A 105 -17.58 5.65 -18.23
C GLU A 105 -17.51 5.00 -19.62
N ILE A 106 -16.37 4.39 -19.96
CA ILE A 106 -16.20 3.65 -21.21
C ILE A 106 -17.14 2.44 -21.24
N GLU A 107 -17.25 1.68 -20.14
CA GLU A 107 -18.19 0.54 -20.03
C GLU A 107 -19.65 0.96 -20.22
N ALA A 108 -20.02 2.15 -19.76
CA ALA A 108 -21.36 2.68 -19.95
C ALA A 108 -21.65 3.09 -21.41
N GLN A 109 -20.61 3.41 -22.18
CA GLN A 109 -20.70 3.88 -23.57
C GLN A 109 -20.47 2.78 -24.61
N GLU A 110 -19.65 1.79 -24.30
CA GLU A 110 -19.23 0.70 -25.19
C GLU A 110 -19.45 -0.68 -24.56
N ILE A 111 -20.27 -1.51 -25.21
CA ILE A 111 -20.40 -2.93 -24.88
C ILE A 111 -19.42 -3.70 -25.77
N GLY A 112 -18.26 -4.12 -25.24
CA GLY A 112 -17.27 -4.85 -26.05
C GLY A 112 -16.04 -5.35 -25.31
N ALA A 113 -15.17 -6.07 -26.03
CA ALA A 113 -13.98 -6.73 -25.48
C ALA A 113 -12.92 -5.75 -24.92
N THR A 114 -12.91 -4.49 -25.38
CA THR A 114 -11.95 -3.47 -24.93
C THR A 114 -12.16 -3.08 -23.46
N SER A 115 -13.42 -2.95 -23.03
CA SER A 115 -13.75 -2.56 -21.67
C SER A 115 -13.47 -3.69 -20.67
N GLN A 116 -13.78 -4.94 -21.05
CA GLN A 116 -13.41 -6.14 -20.27
C GLN A 116 -11.89 -6.22 -20.06
N ARG A 117 -11.10 -6.01 -21.12
CA ARG A 117 -9.63 -6.07 -21.03
C ARG A 117 -9.07 -5.06 -20.03
N ARG A 118 -9.54 -3.80 -20.06
CA ARG A 118 -9.14 -2.78 -19.09
C ARG A 118 -9.60 -3.11 -17.67
N ALA A 119 -10.78 -3.71 -17.53
CA ALA A 119 -11.24 -4.21 -16.23
C ALA A 119 -10.31 -5.25 -15.64
N GLU A 120 -9.82 -6.18 -16.47
CA GLU A 120 -8.89 -7.23 -16.08
C GLU A 120 -7.51 -6.68 -15.72
N GLU A 121 -7.04 -5.66 -16.44
CA GLU A 121 -5.78 -4.96 -16.16
C GLU A 121 -5.76 -4.31 -14.75
N LEU A 122 -6.91 -3.89 -14.24
CA LEU A 122 -7.04 -3.30 -12.91
C LEU A 122 -7.22 -4.33 -11.78
N ARG A 123 -7.35 -5.64 -12.08
CA ARG A 123 -7.50 -6.67 -11.02
C ARG A 123 -6.27 -6.77 -10.12
N THR A 124 -5.09 -6.51 -10.67
CA THR A 124 -3.85 -6.43 -9.89
C THR A 124 -3.27 -5.03 -10.05
N ALA A 125 -3.26 -4.26 -8.97
CA ALA A 125 -2.85 -2.87 -8.99
C ALA A 125 -1.83 -2.57 -7.89
N PHE A 126 -0.98 -1.57 -8.13
CA PHE A 126 0.04 -1.12 -7.22
C PHE A 126 0.07 0.40 -7.16
N ILE A 127 -0.17 0.95 -5.97
CA ILE A 127 0.04 2.37 -5.66
C ILE A 127 1.40 2.51 -4.97
N ALA A 128 2.31 3.25 -5.60
CA ALA A 128 3.63 3.55 -5.07
C ALA A 128 3.79 5.06 -4.89
N TYR A 129 3.75 5.53 -3.63
CA TYR A 129 4.05 6.92 -3.30
C TYR A 129 5.57 7.12 -3.33
N GLU A 130 6.09 7.55 -4.49
CA GLU A 130 7.51 7.78 -4.76
C GLU A 130 7.84 9.28 -4.81
N GLN A 131 9.07 9.64 -4.43
CA GLN A 131 9.55 11.00 -4.59
C GLN A 131 9.78 11.28 -6.08
N THR A 132 9.02 12.20 -6.67
CA THR A 132 9.23 12.57 -8.08
C THR A 132 10.48 13.45 -8.23
N ALA A 133 11.28 13.19 -9.27
CA ALA A 133 12.50 13.96 -9.56
C ALA A 133 12.25 15.47 -9.81
N SER A 134 10.99 15.87 -10.03
CA SER A 134 10.56 17.27 -10.18
C SER A 134 10.17 17.95 -8.86
N ALA A 135 10.15 17.24 -7.73
CA ALA A 135 9.91 17.81 -6.42
C ALA A 135 11.15 18.58 -5.94
N GLN A 136 11.36 19.77 -6.50
CA GLN A 136 12.40 20.72 -6.08
C GLN A 136 12.08 21.41 -4.73
N SER A 137 10.98 21.02 -4.08
CA SER A 137 10.63 21.50 -2.74
C SER A 137 10.43 20.33 -1.78
N PRO A 138 11.03 20.37 -0.57
CA PRO A 138 10.82 19.39 0.50
C PRO A 138 9.42 19.50 1.14
N ALA A 139 8.42 20.01 0.41
CA ALA A 139 7.19 20.57 0.98
C ALA A 139 6.11 19.54 1.30
N ASP A 140 6.04 18.42 0.56
CA ASP A 140 5.05 17.37 0.83
C ASP A 140 5.78 16.10 1.30
N PRO A 141 5.83 15.84 2.62
CA PRO A 141 6.39 14.61 3.14
C PRO A 141 5.56 13.43 2.64
N LEU A 142 6.24 12.40 2.11
CA LEU A 142 5.58 11.17 1.69
C LEU A 142 5.01 10.43 2.92
N PRO A 143 3.91 9.65 2.75
CA PRO A 143 3.32 8.88 3.84
C PRO A 143 4.35 7.95 4.50
N CYS A 144 4.47 8.02 5.82
CA CYS A 144 5.30 7.09 6.58
C CYS A 144 4.49 5.84 6.99
N HIS A 145 5.12 4.90 7.68
CA HIS A 145 4.49 3.62 8.02
C HIS A 145 3.13 3.76 8.73
N ILE A 146 3.04 4.71 9.67
CA ILE A 146 1.84 4.94 10.46
C ILE A 146 0.89 5.96 9.85
N SER A 147 1.29 6.70 8.81
CA SER A 147 0.39 7.63 8.10
C SER A 147 -0.86 6.90 7.55
N PHE A 148 -0.77 5.61 7.26
CA PHE A 148 -1.90 4.77 6.82
C PHE A 148 -2.86 4.32 7.94
N LEU A 149 -2.59 4.65 9.19
CA LEU A 149 -3.45 4.34 10.34
C LEU A 149 -4.38 5.51 10.67
N SER A 150 -5.30 5.29 11.62
CA SER A 150 -6.20 6.33 12.11
C SER A 150 -5.43 7.45 12.80
N SER A 151 -5.67 8.70 12.38
CA SER A 151 -5.17 9.91 13.03
C SER A 151 -5.44 9.91 14.53
N ARG A 152 -6.66 9.56 14.95
CA ARG A 152 -7.03 9.47 16.38
C ARG A 152 -6.12 8.51 17.16
N THR A 153 -5.81 7.34 16.60
CA THR A 153 -4.93 6.36 17.26
C THR A 153 -3.50 6.86 17.29
N ASN A 154 -3.02 7.39 16.17
CA ASN A 154 -1.66 7.90 16.06
C ASN A 154 -1.44 9.11 16.97
N ASP A 155 -2.38 10.04 17.04
CA ASP A 155 -2.31 11.23 17.88
C ASP A 155 -2.33 10.86 19.37
N ALA A 156 -3.18 9.92 19.78
CA ALA A 156 -3.16 9.38 21.13
C ALA A 156 -1.82 8.71 21.46
N MET A 157 -1.25 7.97 20.51
CA MET A 157 0.09 7.39 20.65
C MET A 157 1.14 8.50 20.77
N VAL A 158 1.05 9.57 19.95
CA VAL A 158 1.90 10.77 19.98
C VAL A 158 1.90 11.39 21.36
N ASP A 159 0.73 11.67 21.90
CA ASP A 159 0.59 12.33 23.20
C ASP A 159 1.18 11.48 24.33
N VAL A 160 1.04 10.16 24.27
CA VAL A 160 1.52 9.24 25.31
C VAL A 160 3.03 8.99 25.22
N LEU A 161 3.58 8.75 24.03
CA LEU A 161 4.96 8.30 23.87
C LEU A 161 5.96 9.43 23.58
N SER A 162 5.50 10.64 23.20
CA SER A 162 6.38 11.78 22.93
C SER A 162 7.36 12.11 24.06
N PRO A 163 6.98 12.08 25.35
CA PRO A 163 7.92 12.31 26.44
C PRO A 163 9.07 11.29 26.49
N LEU A 164 8.88 10.09 25.94
CA LEU A 164 9.88 9.02 25.91
C LEU A 164 10.76 9.07 24.67
N LEU A 165 10.40 9.84 23.64
CA LEU A 165 11.16 9.90 22.38
C LEU A 165 12.63 10.30 22.56
N PRO A 166 13.01 11.28 23.42
CA PRO A 166 14.41 11.61 23.63
C PRO A 166 15.21 10.42 24.15
N VAL A 167 14.61 9.63 25.05
CA VAL A 167 15.24 8.43 25.63
C VAL A 167 15.33 7.32 24.59
N ALA A 168 14.25 7.07 23.84
CA ALA A 168 14.26 6.06 22.77
C ALA A 168 15.33 6.36 21.72
N ARG A 169 15.47 7.63 21.31
CA ARG A 169 16.54 8.09 20.40
C ARG A 169 17.93 7.91 21.00
N ALA A 170 18.12 8.31 22.26
CA ALA A 170 19.40 8.14 22.95
C ALA A 170 19.83 6.67 23.03
N LEU A 171 18.87 5.75 23.16
CA LEU A 171 19.10 4.30 23.19
C LEU A 171 19.05 3.63 21.81
N SER A 172 18.89 4.41 20.72
CA SER A 172 18.71 3.90 19.35
C SER A 172 17.60 2.83 19.23
N VAL A 173 16.55 2.97 20.05
CA VAL A 173 15.36 2.11 19.98
C VAL A 173 14.53 2.54 18.76
N PRO A 174 14.18 1.63 17.84
CA PRO A 174 13.32 1.93 16.71
C PRO A 174 11.93 2.39 17.18
N VAL A 175 11.44 3.50 16.64
CA VAL A 175 10.14 4.09 17.01
C VAL A 175 9.11 4.04 15.89
N LEU A 176 9.20 3.12 14.93
CA LEU A 176 8.19 2.90 13.88
C LEU A 176 7.69 4.18 13.18
N ASP A 177 8.60 5.05 12.75
CA ASP A 177 8.30 6.36 12.13
C ASP A 177 7.44 7.31 12.99
N PHE A 178 7.29 7.02 14.28
CA PHE A 178 6.53 7.84 15.20
C PHE A 178 6.99 9.29 15.24
N ASP A 179 8.30 9.48 15.18
CA ASP A 179 8.87 10.81 15.20
C ASP A 179 8.69 11.55 13.87
N VAL A 180 8.61 10.82 12.75
CA VAL A 180 8.22 11.36 11.44
C VAL A 180 6.77 11.83 11.51
N TYR A 181 5.87 10.94 11.93
CA TYR A 181 4.44 11.26 12.04
C TYR A 181 4.14 12.40 13.01
N ALA A 182 4.85 12.48 14.15
CA ALA A 182 4.68 13.58 15.10
C ALA A 182 4.91 14.96 14.45
N ARG A 183 5.66 15.02 13.35
CA ARG A 183 5.88 16.24 12.55
C ARG A 183 4.86 16.39 11.42
N THR A 184 4.49 15.30 10.74
CA THR A 184 3.64 15.36 9.54
C THR A 184 2.15 15.39 9.86
N ARG A 185 1.69 14.58 10.82
CA ARG A 185 0.27 14.39 11.21
C ARG A 185 -0.66 14.25 10.00
N ASP A 186 -0.22 13.47 9.02
CA ASP A 186 -0.77 13.39 7.67
C ASP A 186 -1.83 12.30 7.50
N SER A 187 -2.20 11.56 8.55
CA SER A 187 -3.13 10.42 8.45
C SER A 187 -4.48 10.75 7.85
N ASP A 188 -5.07 11.90 8.20
CA ASP A 188 -6.36 12.30 7.62
C ASP A 188 -6.24 12.66 6.13
N ALA A 189 -5.15 13.29 5.73
CA ALA A 189 -4.87 13.62 4.33
C ALA A 189 -4.64 12.35 3.50
N VAL A 190 -3.85 11.41 4.04
CA VAL A 190 -3.61 10.09 3.41
C VAL A 190 -4.90 9.29 3.32
N ALA A 191 -5.73 9.28 4.36
CA ALA A 191 -7.03 8.61 4.33
C ALA A 191 -7.98 9.24 3.31
N ALA A 192 -8.02 10.57 3.20
CA ALA A 192 -8.86 11.28 2.23
C ALA A 192 -8.48 10.97 0.77
N ASP A 193 -7.20 10.71 0.49
CA ASP A 193 -6.73 10.24 -0.83
C ASP A 193 -6.97 8.74 -1.03
N LEU A 194 -6.53 7.91 -0.09
CA LEU A 194 -6.44 6.46 -0.26
C LEU A 194 -7.78 5.73 -0.13
N VAL A 195 -8.62 6.11 0.84
CA VAL A 195 -9.87 5.38 1.13
C VAL A 195 -10.82 5.38 -0.07
N PRO A 196 -11.09 6.51 -0.75
CA PRO A 196 -11.94 6.51 -1.94
C PRO A 196 -11.43 5.57 -3.04
N ALA A 197 -10.12 5.56 -3.29
CA ALA A 197 -9.51 4.70 -4.30
C ALA A 197 -9.64 3.22 -3.97
N VAL A 198 -9.37 2.83 -2.71
CA VAL A 198 -9.52 1.44 -2.25
C VAL A 198 -10.97 0.98 -2.33
N VAL A 199 -11.93 1.83 -1.91
CA VAL A 199 -13.36 1.51 -1.96
C VAL A 199 -13.84 1.39 -3.41
N ALA A 200 -13.43 2.30 -4.30
CA ALA A 200 -13.76 2.24 -5.72
C ALA A 200 -13.20 0.96 -6.37
N TRP A 201 -11.94 0.63 -6.06
CA TRP A 201 -11.29 -0.58 -6.57
C TRP A 201 -12.00 -1.84 -6.07
N LEU A 202 -12.27 -1.96 -4.77
CA LEU A 202 -13.01 -3.07 -4.19
C LEU A 202 -14.40 -3.22 -4.81
N SER A 203 -15.14 -2.11 -4.96
CA SER A 203 -16.48 -2.12 -5.57
C SER A 203 -16.48 -2.62 -7.01
N ARG A 204 -15.36 -2.43 -7.72
CA ARG A 204 -15.17 -2.87 -9.10
C ARG A 204 -14.79 -4.35 -9.20
N VAL A 205 -13.87 -4.81 -8.36
CA VAL A 205 -13.27 -6.16 -8.50
C VAL A 205 -14.01 -7.25 -7.73
N MET A 206 -14.89 -6.87 -6.80
CA MET A 206 -15.73 -7.79 -6.02
C MET A 206 -17.06 -7.98 -6.71
#